data_AF-A0A0D3CG89-F1
#
_entry.id   AF-A0A0D3CG89-F1
#
_cell.length_a   1.000
_cell.length_b   1.000
_cell.length_c   1.000
_cell.angle_alpha   90.00
_cell.angle_beta   90.00
_cell.angle_gamma   90.00
#
_symmetry.space_group_name_H-M   'P 1'
#
loop_
_entity.id
_entity.type
_entity.pdbx_description
1 polymer ?
#
loop_
_entity_poly.entity_id
_entity_poly.type
_entity_poly.pdbx_seq_one_letter_code
_entity_poly.pdbx_strand_id
1 'polypeptide(L)'
;MAKALAIRIALLHAASCNYTHIWLRSDSQGLVRTITQRRRTVELYDVLSDIDLLAFSTDSPFISRRFSFVSRHFNGQLITC
;
A
#
# COMPACT_ATOMS: atom_id res chain seq x y z
N MET A 1 1.38 5.01 -11.64
CA MET A 1 2.69 4.66 -11.06
C MET A 1 2.99 5.33 -9.71
N ALA A 2 3.01 6.67 -9.60
CA ALA A 2 3.43 7.39 -8.37
C ALA A 2 2.81 6.90 -7.05
N LYS A 3 1.49 6.66 -7.02
CA LYS A 3 0.80 6.15 -5.83
C LYS A 3 1.27 4.75 -5.41
N ALA A 4 1.59 3.88 -6.36
CA ALA A 4 2.10 2.54 -6.07
C ALA A 4 3.53 2.62 -5.48
N LEU A 5 4.36 3.53 -6.02
CA LEU A 5 5.69 3.79 -5.47
C LEU A 5 5.63 4.33 -4.03
N ALA A 6 4.68 5.24 -3.75
CA ALA A 6 4.46 5.73 -2.39
C ALA A 6 4.10 4.60 -1.42
N ILE A 7 3.26 3.65 -1.85
CA ILE A 7 2.91 2.45 -1.06
C ILE A 7 4.15 1.61 -0.78
N ARG A 8 4.96 1.33 -1.81
CA ARG A 8 6.22 0.57 -1.67
C ARG A 8 7.16 1.22 -0.65
N ILE A 9 7.37 2.54 -0.75
CA ILE A 9 8.22 3.28 0.19
C ILE A 9 7.65 3.22 1.62
N ALA A 10 6.34 3.38 1.77
CA ALA A 10 5.68 3.29 3.08
C ALA A 10 5.85 1.90 3.72
N LEU A 11 5.76 0.82 2.93
CA LEU A 11 6.01 -0.54 3.40
C LEU A 11 7.47 -0.75 3.81
N LEU A 12 8.44 -0.30 3.00
CA LEU A 12 9.86 -0.37 3.36
C LEU A 12 10.16 0.38 4.66
N HIS A 13 9.61 1.59 4.79
CA HIS A 13 9.76 2.36 6.03
C HIS A 13 9.12 1.65 7.22
N ALA A 14 7.90 1.11 7.07
CA ALA A 14 7.23 0.40 8.13
C ALA A 14 7.99 -0.87 8.57
N ALA A 15 8.56 -1.60 7.62
CA ALA A 15 9.43 -2.74 7.89
C ALA A 15 10.70 -2.31 8.64
N SER A 16 11.33 -1.20 8.24
CA SER A 16 12.52 -0.65 8.92
C SER A 16 12.25 -0.17 10.35
N CYS A 17 10.99 0.21 10.64
CA CYS A 17 10.53 0.60 11.97
C CYS A 17 9.98 -0.58 12.79
N ASN A 18 10.14 -1.82 12.29
CA ASN A 18 9.63 -3.05 12.93
C ASN A 18 8.11 -3.06 13.18
N TYR A 19 7.33 -2.33 12.37
CA TYR A 19 5.87 -2.43 12.45
C TYR A 19 5.39 -3.76 11.88
N THR A 20 4.62 -4.50 12.68
CA THR A 20 4.05 -5.80 12.30
C THR A 20 2.59 -5.71 11.89
N HIS A 21 1.91 -4.60 12.24
CA HIS A 21 0.51 -4.37 11.93
C HIS A 21 0.38 -3.09 11.11
N ILE A 22 0.01 -3.25 9.84
CA ILE A 22 -0.09 -2.15 8.90
C ILE A 22 -1.51 -2.01 8.37
N TRP A 23 -1.95 -0.76 8.25
CA TRP A 23 -3.18 -0.41 7.57
C TRP A 23 -2.93 0.69 6.56
N LEU A 24 -2.95 0.30 5.29
CA LEU A 24 -2.71 1.21 4.19
C LEU A 24 -4.03 1.71 3.60
N ARG A 25 -4.15 3.04 3.56
CA ARG A 25 -5.32 3.75 3.06
C ARG A 25 -4.94 4.54 1.82
N SER A 26 -5.63 4.29 0.71
CA SER A 26 -5.38 5.01 -0.55
C SER A 26 -6.68 5.51 -1.14
N ASP A 27 -6.62 6.69 -1.74
CA ASP A 27 -7.69 7.32 -2.50
C ASP A 27 -7.80 6.82 -3.95
N SER A 28 -7.04 5.80 -4.31
CA SER A 28 -7.12 5.15 -5.63
C SER A 28 -7.81 3.80 -5.50
N GLN A 29 -9.11 3.76 -5.77
CA GLN A 29 -9.89 2.52 -5.70
C GLN A 29 -9.33 1.43 -6.63
N GLY A 30 -8.91 1.82 -7.84
CA GLY A 30 -8.26 0.91 -8.79
C GLY A 30 -7.01 0.28 -8.19
N LEU A 31 -6.14 1.08 -7.57
CA LEU A 31 -4.90 0.59 -6.98
C LEU A 31 -5.14 -0.32 -5.77
N VAL A 32 -6.04 0.07 -4.86
CA VAL A 32 -6.41 -0.77 -3.71
C VAL A 32 -6.99 -2.10 -4.18
N ARG A 33 -7.87 -2.08 -5.18
CA ARG A 33 -8.45 -3.29 -5.75
C ARG A 33 -7.37 -4.17 -6.37
N THR A 34 -6.44 -3.60 -7.14
CA THR A 34 -5.33 -4.32 -7.76
C THR A 34 -4.44 -5.01 -6.72
N ILE A 35 -4.08 -4.31 -5.63
CA ILE A 35 -3.28 -4.87 -4.52
C ILE A 35 -4.05 -5.95 -3.77
N THR A 36 -5.30 -5.67 -3.37
CA THR A 36 -6.13 -6.63 -2.64
C THR A 36 -6.40 -7.90 -3.45
N GLN A 37 -6.60 -7.77 -4.76
CA GLN A 37 -6.82 -8.90 -5.65
C GLN A 37 -5.51 -9.53 -6.17
N ARG A 38 -4.34 -9.00 -5.79
CA ARG A 38 -3.01 -9.38 -6.32
C ARG A 38 -3.00 -9.49 -7.84
N ARG A 39 -3.76 -8.62 -8.52
CA ARG A 39 -3.82 -8.60 -9.99
C ARG A 39 -2.61 -7.84 -10.49
N ARG A 40 -1.81 -8.46 -11.35
CA ARG A 40 -0.64 -7.80 -11.94
C ARG A 40 -1.07 -7.12 -13.24
N THR A 41 -1.08 -5.80 -13.26
CA THR A 41 -1.25 -5.03 -14.50
C THR A 41 0.11 -4.74 -15.09
N VAL A 42 0.28 -4.96 -16.40
CA VAL A 42 1.59 -4.89 -17.11
C VAL A 42 2.34 -3.59 -16.82
N GLU A 43 1.66 -2.44 -16.79
CA GLU A 43 2.27 -1.14 -16.52
C GLU A 43 2.77 -0.94 -15.08
N LEU A 44 2.37 -1.77 -14.12
CA LEU A 44 2.73 -1.64 -12.70
C LEU A 44 3.34 -2.93 -12.15
N TYR A 45 3.70 -3.86 -13.02
CA TYR A 45 4.09 -5.22 -12.65
C TYR A 45 5.21 -5.24 -11.62
N ASP A 46 6.29 -4.49 -11.86
CA ASP A 46 7.47 -4.49 -11.00
C ASP A 46 7.15 -3.94 -9.61
N VAL A 47 6.48 -2.78 -9.54
CA VAL A 47 6.15 -2.14 -8.26
C VAL A 47 5.13 -2.96 -7.47
N LEU A 48 4.14 -3.55 -8.14
CA LEU A 48 3.16 -4.42 -7.48
C LEU A 48 3.79 -5.73 -7.01
N SER A 49 4.74 -6.29 -7.76
CA SER A 49 5.47 -7.50 -7.36
C SER A 49 6.35 -7.22 -6.14
N ASP A 50 7.02 -6.06 -6.08
CA ASP A 50 7.75 -5.61 -4.89
C ASP A 50 6.81 -5.45 -3.68
N ILE A 51 5.65 -4.82 -3.86
CA ILE A 51 4.63 -4.71 -2.81
C ILE A 51 4.16 -6.11 -2.37
N ASP A 52 3.94 -7.02 -3.31
CA ASP A 52 3.56 -8.39 -3.02
C ASP A 52 4.63 -9.12 -2.20
N LEU A 53 5.91 -8.96 -2.55
CA LEU A 53 7.01 -9.55 -1.79
C LEU A 53 7.11 -8.93 -0.39
N LEU A 54 7.08 -7.60 -0.28
CA LEU A 54 7.22 -6.90 1.00
C LEU A 54 6.06 -7.14 1.95
N ALA A 55 4.82 -7.15 1.44
CA ALA A 55 3.64 -7.28 2.27
C ALA A 55 3.17 -8.74 2.41
N PHE A 56 3.44 -9.60 1.42
CA PHE A 56 2.84 -10.93 1.32
C PHE A 56 3.80 -12.13 1.26
N SER A 57 5.11 -11.93 1.16
CA SER A 57 6.09 -13.03 1.25
C SER A 57 6.08 -13.67 2.64
N THR A 58 6.61 -14.89 2.72
CA THR A 58 6.87 -15.63 3.96
C THR A 58 7.83 -14.86 4.89
N ASP A 59 8.76 -14.10 4.31
CA ASP A 59 9.75 -13.30 5.06
C ASP A 59 9.23 -11.90 5.44
N SER A 60 7.97 -11.60 5.13
CA SER A 60 7.35 -10.31 5.46
C SER A 60 7.24 -10.15 6.98
N PRO A 61 7.67 -8.99 7.55
CA PRO A 61 7.49 -8.72 8.97
C PRO A 61 6.02 -8.41 9.34
N PHE A 62 5.13 -8.28 8.35
CA PHE A 62 3.75 -7.87 8.56
C PHE A 62 2.83 -9.06 8.86
N ILE A 63 2.43 -9.17 10.13
CA ILE A 63 1.46 -10.14 10.64
C ILE A 63 0.05 -9.75 10.21
N SER A 64 -0.30 -8.47 10.37
CA SER A 64 -1.62 -7.94 10.01
C SER A 64 -1.46 -6.88 8.93
N ARG A 65 -2.19 -7.08 7.83
CA ARG A 65 -2.14 -6.20 6.66
C ARG A 65 -3.55 -5.91 6.20
N ARG A 66 -3.90 -4.62 6.20
CA ARG A 66 -5.18 -4.14 5.66
C ARG A 66 -4.93 -3.11 4.58
N PHE A 67 -5.66 -3.22 3.49
CA PHE A 67 -5.67 -2.25 2.40
C PHE A 67 -7.10 -1.79 2.19
N SER A 68 -7.36 -0.49 2.32
CA SER A 68 -8.70 0.05 2.14
C SER A 68 -8.70 1.31 1.29
N PHE A 69 -9.71 1.43 0.45
CA PHE A 69 -9.98 2.65 -0.26
C PHE A 69 -10.56 3.69 0.70
N VAL A 70 -10.05 4.92 0.62
CA VAL A 70 -10.58 6.07 1.36
C VAL A 70 -10.80 7.19 0.37
N SER A 71 -12.04 7.64 0.20
CA SER A 71 -12.35 8.76 -0.70
C SER A 71 -11.49 9.98 -0.39
N ARG A 72 -11.09 10.74 -1.42
CA ARG A 72 -10.32 11.99 -1.26
C ARG A 72 -10.97 12.98 -0.29
N HIS A 73 -12.30 12.94 -0.16
CA HIS A 73 -13.04 13.74 0.80
C HIS A 73 -12.68 13.45 2.27
N PHE A 74 -12.08 12.29 2.55
CA PHE A 74 -11.55 11.89 3.86
C PHE A 74 -10.00 11.83 3.88
N ASN A 75 -9.34 12.14 2.76
CA ASN A 75 -7.88 12.04 2.59
C ASN A 75 -7.20 13.41 2.47
N GLY A 76 -7.82 14.45 3.04
CA GLY A 76 -7.28 15.80 3.12
C GLY A 76 -8.36 16.88 3.26
N GLN A 77 -8.74 17.22 4.49
CA GLN A 77 -8.83 18.64 4.81
C GLN A 77 -7.48 19.00 5.41
N LEU A 78 -6.73 19.87 4.71
CA LEU A 78 -5.83 20.78 5.40
C LEU A 78 -6.69 21.48 6.48
N ILE A 79 -6.50 21.11 7.74
CA ILE A 79 -6.94 21.97 8.84
C ILE A 79 -5.89 23.07 8.89
N THR A 80 -6.11 24.13 8.11
CA THR A 80 -5.59 25.46 8.45
C THR A 80 -6.60 26.08 9.42
N CYS A 81 -6.30 26.01 10.71
CA CYS A 81 -6.79 26.92 11.75
C CYS A 81 -5.60 27.30 12.62
#